data_AF-Q6N6R2-F1
#
_entry.id   AF-Q6N6R2-F1
#
_cell.length_a   1.000
_cell.length_b   1.000
_cell.length_c   1.000
_cell.angle_alpha   90.00
_cell.angle_beta   90.00
_cell.angle_gamma   90.00
#
_symmetry.space_group_name_H-M   'P 1'
#
loop_
_entity.id
_entity.type
_entity.pdbx_description
1 polymer ?
#
loop_
_entity_poly.entity_id
_entity_poly.type
_entity_poly.pdbx_seq_one_letter_code
_entity_poly.pdbx_strand_id
1 'polypeptide(L)'
;MNDWKLALTRIEELIKETETNLDLAARAGIYAAARVILNDLSEHIVEELSGPNHYAGEKIGGIKWHIGAALGFDVDNGHSASQHRAWAYGDLNSLKATLERTLTAR
;
A
#
# COMPACT_ATOMS: atom_id res chain seq x y z
N MET A 1 -3.06 14.56 2.63
CA MET A 1 -2.45 14.23 1.31
C MET A 1 -3.04 15.13 0.23
N ASN A 2 -2.29 15.53 -0.81
CA ASN A 2 -2.78 16.42 -1.89
C ASN A 2 -2.82 15.78 -3.29
N ASP A 3 -2.22 14.61 -3.48
CA ASP A 3 -2.24 13.86 -4.75
C ASP A 3 -2.19 12.36 -4.47
N TRP A 4 -3.32 11.68 -4.66
CA TRP A 4 -3.43 10.23 -4.46
C TRP A 4 -2.62 9.44 -5.50
N LYS A 5 -2.42 9.96 -6.72
CA LYS A 5 -1.62 9.27 -7.74
C LYS A 5 -0.15 9.24 -7.34
N LEU A 6 0.36 10.38 -6.84
CA LEU A 6 1.71 10.44 -6.28
C LEU A 6 1.89 9.43 -5.14
N ALA A 7 0.91 9.32 -4.24
CA ALA A 7 0.96 8.33 -3.17
C ALA A 7 1.03 6.89 -3.69
N LEU A 8 0.20 6.52 -4.67
CA LEU A 8 0.26 5.18 -5.28
C LEU A 8 1.61 4.91 -5.95
N THR A 9 2.19 5.89 -6.64
CA THR A 9 3.54 5.78 -7.22
C THR A 9 4.60 5.53 -6.15
N ARG A 10 4.55 6.25 -5.01
CA ARG A 10 5.49 6.00 -3.91
C ARG A 10 5.31 4.62 -3.30
N ILE A 11 4.08 4.14 -3.16
CA ILE A 11 3.83 2.77 -2.70
C ILE A 11 4.38 1.72 -3.68
N GLU A 12 4.23 1.95 -4.99
CA GLU A 12 4.81 1.07 -6.02
C GLU A 12 6.34 0.96 -5.90
N GLU A 13 7.01 2.10 -5.70
CA GLU A 13 8.46 2.17 -5.46
C GLU A 13 8.85 1.44 -4.17
N LEU A 14 8.11 1.64 -3.08
CA LEU A 14 8.37 0.96 -1.80
C LEU A 14 8.19 -0.56 -1.88
N ILE A 15 7.18 -1.04 -2.62
CA ILE A 15 6.99 -2.49 -2.88
C ILE A 15 8.21 -3.03 -3.63
N LYS A 16 8.70 -2.31 -4.64
CA LYS A 16 9.89 -2.71 -5.40
C LYS A 16 11.14 -2.77 -4.53
N GLU A 17 11.33 -1.83 -3.62
CA GLU A 17 12.50 -1.84 -2.72
C GLU A 17 12.52 -3.03 -1.75
N THR A 18 11.38 -3.69 -1.51
CA THR A 18 11.36 -4.93 -0.72
C THR A 18 12.04 -6.14 -1.42
N GLU A 19 12.50 -5.97 -2.67
CA GLU A 19 13.34 -6.96 -3.38
C GLU A 19 14.83 -6.87 -3.01
N THR A 20 15.24 -5.72 -2.49
CA THR A 20 16.65 -5.44 -2.20
C THR A 20 17.08 -6.18 -0.93
N ASN A 21 18.34 -6.61 -0.88
CA ASN A 21 18.93 -7.09 0.36
C ASN A 21 19.20 -5.89 1.28
N LEU A 22 18.22 -5.57 2.12
CA LEU A 22 18.20 -4.42 2.99
C LEU A 22 18.62 -4.79 4.41
N ASP A 23 19.35 -3.88 5.07
CA ASP A 23 19.53 -3.98 6.50
C ASP A 23 18.21 -3.75 7.27
N LEU A 24 18.22 -4.03 8.57
CA LEU A 24 17.02 -3.89 9.40
C LEU A 24 16.48 -2.45 9.42
N ALA A 25 17.35 -1.44 9.43
CA ALA A 25 16.95 -0.04 9.52
C ALA A 25 16.25 0.41 8.23
N ALA A 26 16.78 0.03 7.07
CA ALA A 26 16.18 0.30 5.78
C ALA A 26 14.82 -0.41 5.63
N ARG A 27 14.72 -1.68 6.04
CA ARG A 27 13.43 -2.38 6.07
C ARG A 27 12.41 -1.67 6.97
N ALA A 28 12.82 -1.26 8.17
CA ALA A 28 11.94 -0.53 9.10
C ALA A 28 11.48 0.81 8.52
N GLY A 29 12.37 1.52 7.82
CA GLY A 29 12.07 2.76 7.12
C GLY A 29 11.00 2.58 6.05
N ILE A 30 11.13 1.55 5.20
CA ILE A 30 10.12 1.23 4.17
C ILE A 30 8.78 0.87 4.83
N TYR A 31 8.81 0.01 5.86
CA TYR A 31 7.60 -0.39 6.58
C TYR A 31 6.86 0.83 7.16
N ALA A 32 7.58 1.71 7.86
CA ALA A 32 7.01 2.92 8.44
C ALA A 32 6.48 3.89 7.36
N ALA A 33 7.25 4.13 6.29
CA ALA A 33 6.85 5.00 5.20
C ALA A 33 5.57 4.51 4.50
N ALA A 34 5.49 3.20 4.20
CA ALA A 34 4.30 2.61 3.59
C ALA A 34 3.07 2.77 4.50
N ARG A 35 3.21 2.55 5.82
CA ARG A 35 2.12 2.72 6.79
C ARG A 35 1.61 4.15 6.83
N VAL A 36 2.50 5.14 6.89
CA VAL A 36 2.13 6.57 6.92
C VAL A 36 1.42 6.96 5.62
N ILE A 37 2.03 6.69 4.46
CA ILE A 37 1.46 7.07 3.16
C ILE A 37 0.07 6.43 2.97
N LEU A 38 -0.10 5.16 3.33
CA LEU A 38 -1.37 4.45 3.18
C LEU A 38 -2.43 4.86 4.22
N ASN A 39 -2.03 5.38 5.39
CA ASN A 39 -2.97 5.99 6.34
C ASN A 39 -3.47 7.33 5.79
N ASP A 40 -2.54 8.20 5.38
CA ASP A 40 -2.86 9.50 4.79
C ASP A 40 -3.74 9.36 3.54
N LEU A 41 -3.50 8.33 2.71
CA LEU A 41 -4.33 8.03 1.55
C LEU A 41 -5.73 7.58 1.97
N SER A 42 -5.84 6.73 3.00
CA SER A 42 -7.13 6.29 3.52
C SER A 42 -7.97 7.45 4.04
N GLU A 43 -7.35 8.39 4.74
CA GLU A 43 -8.00 9.61 5.23
C GLU A 43 -8.47 10.49 4.07
N HIS A 44 -7.59 10.73 3.08
CA HIS A 44 -7.94 11.49 1.89
C HIS A 44 -9.11 10.89 1.11
N ILE A 45 -9.18 9.57 0.97
CA ILE A 45 -10.31 8.90 0.31
C ILE A 45 -11.62 9.16 1.06
N VAL A 46 -11.60 9.12 2.40
CA VAL A 46 -12.79 9.37 3.22
C VAL A 46 -13.26 10.81 3.05
N GLU A 47 -12.34 11.77 3.07
CA GLU A 47 -12.62 13.19 2.88
C GLU A 47 -13.24 13.46 1.50
N GLU A 48 -12.57 13.00 0.43
CA GLU A 48 -13.03 13.21 -0.94
C GLU A 48 -14.39 12.54 -1.16
N LEU A 49 -14.57 11.29 -0.73
CA LEU A 49 -15.82 10.56 -0.99
C LEU A 49 -16.96 10.91 -0.02
N SER A 50 -16.73 11.80 0.95
CA SER A 50 -17.69 12.11 2.03
C SER A 50 -18.12 10.85 2.79
N GLY A 51 -17.21 9.89 2.96
CA GLY A 51 -17.47 8.60 3.58
C GLY A 51 -16.47 7.51 3.17
N PRO A 52 -16.45 6.37 3.88
CA PRO A 52 -15.52 5.29 3.61
C PRO A 52 -15.83 4.58 2.30
N ASN A 53 -14.77 4.21 1.56
CA ASN A 53 -14.85 3.24 0.47
C ASN A 53 -14.31 1.89 0.96
N HIS A 54 -15.21 0.97 1.29
CA HIS A 54 -14.84 -0.33 1.89
C HIS A 54 -13.86 -1.13 1.04
N TYR A 55 -14.04 -1.13 -0.28
CA TYR A 55 -13.15 -1.87 -1.17
C TYR A 55 -11.76 -1.23 -1.24
N ALA A 56 -11.68 0.11 -1.33
CA ALA A 56 -10.39 0.80 -1.25
C ALA A 56 -9.69 0.56 0.11
N GLY A 57 -10.45 0.58 1.21
CA GLY A 57 -9.95 0.27 2.55
C GLY A 57 -9.41 -1.15 2.68
N GLU A 58 -10.11 -2.14 2.12
CA GLU A 58 -9.64 -3.53 2.06
C GLU A 58 -8.29 -3.63 1.33
N LYS A 59 -8.16 -3.00 0.16
CA LYS A 59 -6.90 -3.01 -0.61
C LYS A 59 -5.77 -2.28 0.10
N ILE A 60 -6.06 -1.16 0.75
CA ILE A 60 -5.08 -0.49 1.62
C ILE A 60 -4.60 -1.42 2.75
N GLY A 61 -5.51 -2.16 3.38
CA GLY A 61 -5.18 -3.15 4.41
C GLY A 61 -4.28 -4.27 3.88
N GLY A 62 -4.63 -4.83 2.72
CA GLY A 62 -3.85 -5.87 2.05
C GLY A 62 -2.43 -5.42 1.71
N ILE A 63 -2.27 -4.23 1.10
CA ILE A 63 -0.95 -3.66 0.79
C ILE A 63 -0.09 -3.52 2.06
N LYS A 64 -0.66 -2.96 3.15
CA LYS A 64 0.05 -2.79 4.43
C LYS A 64 0.58 -4.13 4.95
N TRP A 65 -0.29 -5.14 4.97
CA TRP A 65 0.08 -6.46 5.48
C TRP A 65 1.14 -7.12 4.61
N HIS A 66 0.98 -7.09 3.30
CA HIS A 66 1.91 -7.72 2.37
C HIS A 66 3.30 -7.07 2.39
N ILE A 67 3.38 -5.74 2.45
CA ILE A 67 4.67 -5.03 2.64
C ILE A 67 5.30 -5.44 3.98
N GLY A 68 4.52 -5.45 5.07
CA GLY A 68 5.00 -5.85 6.39
C GLY A 68 5.54 -7.28 6.42
N ALA A 69 4.82 -8.22 5.83
CA ALA A 69 5.24 -9.62 5.74
C ALA A 69 6.51 -9.79 4.89
N ALA A 70 6.57 -9.13 3.72
CA ALA A 70 7.77 -9.17 2.86
C ALA A 70 9.02 -8.61 3.55
N LEU A 71 8.87 -7.63 4.43
CA LEU A 71 9.96 -7.02 5.19
C LEU A 71 10.25 -7.73 6.52
N GLY A 72 9.42 -8.69 6.94
CA GLY A 72 9.57 -9.42 8.20
C GLY A 72 9.10 -8.66 9.45
N PHE A 73 8.18 -7.70 9.31
CA PHE A 73 7.53 -6.99 10.42
C PHE A 73 6.12 -7.48 10.74
N ASP A 74 5.49 -8.21 9.82
CA ASP A 74 4.18 -8.86 10.02
C ASP A 74 4.29 -10.37 9.77
N VAL A 75 3.26 -11.12 10.20
CA VAL A 75 3.15 -12.57 9.94
C VAL A 75 3.06 -12.87 8.45
N ASP A 76 3.83 -13.85 7.98
CA ASP A 76 3.93 -14.24 6.56
C ASP A 76 3.00 -15.38 6.15
N ASN A 77 2.33 -16.02 7.11
CA ASN A 77 1.48 -17.19 6.91
C ASN A 77 2.16 -18.32 6.10
N GLY A 78 3.49 -18.45 6.21
CA GLY A 78 4.27 -19.47 5.50
C GLY A 78 4.53 -19.19 4.03
N HIS A 79 4.32 -17.95 3.57
CA HIS A 79 4.57 -17.52 2.20
C HIS A 79 5.88 -16.74 2.08
N SER A 80 6.49 -16.79 0.88
CA SER A 80 7.74 -16.07 0.65
C SER A 80 7.51 -14.56 0.54
N ALA A 81 8.57 -13.78 0.82
CA ALA A 81 8.55 -12.34 0.57
C ALA A 81 8.20 -12.00 -0.89
N SER A 82 8.62 -12.82 -1.85
CA SER A 82 8.27 -12.64 -3.27
C SER A 82 6.77 -12.84 -3.56
N GLN A 83 6.11 -13.78 -2.87
CA GLN A 83 4.66 -13.96 -2.98
C GLN A 83 3.92 -12.75 -2.41
N HIS A 84 4.34 -12.28 -1.23
CA HIS A 84 3.75 -11.08 -0.62
C HIS A 84 3.90 -9.84 -1.51
N ARG A 85 5.06 -9.63 -2.14
CA ARG A 85 5.22 -8.56 -3.12
C ARG A 85 4.24 -8.64 -4.28
N ALA A 86 4.08 -9.82 -4.87
CA ALA A 86 3.15 -10.03 -5.97
C ALA A 86 1.71 -9.69 -5.56
N TRP A 87 1.30 -10.05 -4.35
CA TRP A 87 -0.02 -9.71 -3.82
C TRP A 87 -0.15 -8.21 -3.49
N ALA A 88 0.90 -7.58 -2.94
CA ALA A 88 0.93 -6.13 -2.75
C ALA A 88 0.72 -5.38 -4.08
N TYR A 89 1.35 -5.82 -5.18
CA TYR A 89 1.08 -5.27 -6.51
C TYR A 89 -0.36 -5.52 -6.99
N GLY A 90 -0.92 -6.71 -6.72
CA GLY A 90 -2.31 -7.03 -7.04
C GLY A 90 -3.31 -6.10 -6.35
N ASP A 91 -3.12 -5.86 -5.04
CA ASP A 91 -3.95 -4.93 -4.29
C ASP A 91 -3.72 -3.48 -4.72
N LEU A 92 -2.47 -3.08 -4.99
CA LEU A 92 -2.15 -1.73 -5.50
C LEU A 92 -2.86 -1.44 -6.83
N ASN A 93 -2.83 -2.38 -7.77
CA ASN A 93 -3.52 -2.25 -9.06
C ASN A 93 -5.04 -2.17 -8.88
N SER A 94 -5.59 -2.96 -7.96
CA SER A 94 -7.03 -2.93 -7.64
C SER A 94 -7.45 -1.61 -6.98
N LEU A 95 -6.61 -1.08 -6.09
CA LEU A 95 -6.80 0.22 -5.46
C LEU A 95 -6.75 1.33 -6.51
N LYS A 96 -5.72 1.35 -7.37
CA LYS A 96 -5.58 2.32 -8.46
C LYS A 96 -6.83 2.35 -9.35
N ALA A 97 -7.27 1.20 -9.85
CA ALA A 97 -8.46 1.11 -10.70
C ALA A 97 -9.73 1.58 -9.97
N THR A 98 -9.82 1.35 -8.65
CA THR A 98 -10.94 1.83 -7.84
C THR A 98 -10.94 3.35 -7.72
N LEU A 99 -9.81 3.94 -7.37
CA LEU A 99 -9.68 5.39 -7.22
C LEU A 99 -9.86 6.14 -8.55
N GLU A 100 -9.37 5.58 -9.65
CA GLU A 100 -9.63 6.12 -10.99
C GLU A 100 -11.14 6.23 -11.25
N ARG A 101 -11.91 5.18 -10.94
CA ARG A 101 -13.37 5.18 -11.10
C ARG A 101 -14.09 6.13 -10.15
N THR A 102 -13.63 6.28 -8.90
CA THR A 102 -14.39 7.01 -7.87
C THR A 102 -13.99 8.47 -7.71
N LEU A 103 -12.72 8.81 -7.93
CA LEU A 103 -12.20 10.16 -7.74
C LEU A 103 -12.05 10.94 -9.05
N THR A 104 -11.92 10.27 -10.21
CA THR A 104 -11.81 10.96 -11.51
C THR A 104 -13.18 11.15 -12.20
N ALA A 105 -14.21 10.43 -11.77
CA ALA A 105 -15.57 10.57 -12.28
C ALA A 105 -16.34 11.77 -11.68
N ARG A 106 -15.66 12.62 -10.92
CA ARG A 106 -16.17 13.86 -10.33
C ARG A 106 -15.59 15.06 -11.07
#